data_AF-A0A8H5A446-F1
#
_entry.id   AF-A0A8H5A446-F1
#
_cell.length_a   1.000
_cell.length_b   1.000
_cell.length_c   1.000
_cell.angle_alpha   90.00
_cell.angle_beta   90.00
_cell.angle_gamma   90.00
#
_symmetry.space_group_name_H-M   'P 1'
#
loop_
_entity.id
_entity.type
_entity.pdbx_description
1 polymer ?
#
loop_
_entity_poly.entity_id
_entity_poly.type
_entity_poly.pdbx_seq_one_letter_code
_entity_poly.pdbx_strand_id
1 'polypeptide(L)'
;MSFRAPIRRIALARPALAARGFHSTPRAFVRVGQEIPNLDVLLEDSPGNKVNLAEEFKSANGYIVGVPAAFSGTCSSKHIPSYINHPKLKQAGQVFVVSVNDPFVMKAWSEQLDPAKQTGVSKHF
;
A
#
# COMPACT_ATOMS: atom_id res chain seq x y z
N MET A 1 52.89 37.55 -47.89
CA MET A 1 52.70 37.89 -46.46
C MET A 1 51.53 37.08 -45.92
N SER A 2 51.80 36.12 -45.04
CA SER A 2 50.80 35.18 -44.52
C SER A 2 50.03 35.82 -43.36
N PHE A 3 48.74 36.09 -43.55
CA PHE A 3 47.85 36.57 -42.50
C PHE A 3 47.41 35.38 -41.61
N ARG A 4 47.91 35.33 -40.37
CA ARG A 4 47.40 34.41 -39.34
C ARG A 4 46.19 35.06 -38.66
N ALA A 5 44.99 34.55 -38.91
CA ALA A 5 43.81 34.90 -38.13
C ALA A 5 43.84 34.18 -36.76
N PRO A 6 43.46 34.83 -35.65
CA PRO A 6 43.42 34.18 -34.35
C PRO A 6 42.14 33.34 -34.23
N ILE A 7 42.30 32.04 -34.01
CA ILE A 7 41.19 31.13 -33.71
C ILE A 7 40.68 31.45 -32.30
N ARG A 8 39.55 32.15 -32.20
CA ARG A 8 38.89 32.45 -30.93
C ARG A 8 38.22 31.17 -30.44
N ARG A 9 38.74 30.56 -29.38
CA ARG A 9 38.12 29.40 -28.72
C ARG A 9 36.75 29.80 -28.17
N ILE A 10 35.68 29.29 -28.78
CA ILE A 10 34.32 29.38 -28.23
C ILE A 10 34.26 28.39 -27.08
N ALA A 11 34.14 28.90 -25.84
CA ALA A 11 33.90 28.06 -24.68
C ALA A 11 32.49 27.47 -24.79
N LEU A 12 32.38 26.16 -25.05
CA LEU A 12 31.13 25.43 -24.95
C LEU A 12 30.69 25.45 -23.49
N ALA A 13 29.57 26.13 -23.19
CA ALA A 13 28.99 26.15 -21.86
C ALA A 13 28.63 24.71 -21.45
N ARG A 14 29.22 24.22 -20.35
CA ARG A 14 28.82 22.95 -19.75
C ARG A 14 27.35 23.08 -19.33
N PRO A 15 26.47 22.12 -19.66
CA PRO A 15 25.11 22.15 -19.17
C PRO A 15 25.17 22.15 -17.64
N ALA A 16 24.49 23.12 -17.03
CA ALA A 16 24.36 23.16 -15.58
C ALA A 16 23.80 21.82 -15.13
N LEU A 17 24.55 21.10 -14.28
CA LEU A 17 24.04 19.93 -13.58
C LEU A 17 22.76 20.36 -12.86
N ALA A 18 21.61 19.87 -13.32
CA ALA A 18 20.35 20.07 -12.63
C ALA A 18 20.50 19.49 -11.23
N ALA A 19 20.72 20.36 -10.24
CA ALA A 19 20.74 19.98 -8.84
C ALA A 19 19.32 19.48 -8.52
N ARG A 20 19.14 18.16 -8.48
CA ARG A 20 17.90 17.56 -7.98
C ARG A 20 17.80 17.93 -6.52
N GLY A 21 16.99 18.93 -6.20
CA GLY A 21 16.74 19.35 -4.83
C GLY A 21 16.15 18.20 -4.02
N PHE A 22 16.65 18.01 -2.80
CA PHE A 22 16.00 17.13 -1.84
C PHE A 22 14.66 17.74 -1.47
N HIS A 23 13.58 17.01 -1.72
CA HIS A 23 12.23 17.42 -1.34
C HIS A 23 11.75 16.49 -0.22
N SER A 24 11.44 17.07 0.95
CA SER A 24 11.03 16.34 2.16
C SER A 24 9.52 16.35 2.37
N THR A 25 8.72 16.78 1.39
CA THR A 25 7.27 16.74 1.57
C THR A 25 6.79 15.29 1.63
N PRO A 26 6.00 14.94 2.65
CA PRO A 26 5.41 13.60 2.73
C PRO A 26 4.50 13.39 1.53
N ARG A 27 4.67 12.27 0.83
CA ARG A 27 3.77 11.91 -0.26
C ARG A 27 2.41 11.56 0.34
N ALA A 28 1.38 12.34 0.00
CA ALA A 28 0.00 11.94 0.24
C ALA A 28 -0.34 10.82 -0.76
N PHE A 29 -0.30 9.56 -0.30
CA PHE A 29 -0.48 8.38 -1.15
C PHE A 29 -1.93 8.19 -1.63
N VAL A 30 -2.91 8.79 -0.93
CA VAL A 30 -4.34 8.71 -1.26
C VAL A 30 -5.04 10.03 -0.97
N ARG A 31 -6.12 10.30 -1.70
CA ARG A 31 -7.01 11.46 -1.49
C ARG A 31 -8.47 11.02 -1.50
N VAL A 32 -9.34 11.74 -0.78
CA VAL A 32 -10.79 11.47 -0.82
C VAL A 32 -11.31 11.66 -2.25
N GLY A 33 -12.07 10.68 -2.74
CA GLY A 33 -12.57 10.65 -4.13
C GLY A 33 -11.58 10.09 -5.15
N GLN A 34 -10.36 9.72 -4.74
CA GLN A 34 -9.42 9.00 -5.59
C GLN A 34 -9.86 7.53 -5.71
N GLU A 35 -9.74 6.99 -6.93
CA GLU A 35 -9.96 5.57 -7.16
C GLU A 35 -8.89 4.70 -6.47
N ILE A 36 -9.30 3.50 -6.07
CA ILE A 36 -8.41 2.49 -5.49
C ILE A 36 -7.48 1.98 -6.60
N PRO A 37 -6.16 1.97 -6.37
CA PRO A 37 -5.22 1.53 -7.39
C PRO A 37 -5.41 0.04 -7.72
N ASN A 38 -5.46 -0.27 -9.01
CA ASN A 38 -5.54 -1.62 -9.53
C ASN A 38 -4.14 -2.28 -9.42
N LEU A 39 -3.95 -3.13 -8.40
CA LEU A 39 -2.67 -3.75 -8.05
C LEU A 39 -2.84 -5.25 -7.78
N ASP A 40 -2.11 -6.09 -8.51
CA ASP A 40 -2.10 -7.56 -8.34
C ASP A 40 -1.00 -8.05 -7.39
N VAL A 41 -0.81 -7.33 -6.28
CA VAL A 41 0.29 -7.57 -5.32
C VAL A 41 -0.20 -8.31 -4.07
N LEU A 42 -1.47 -8.16 -3.71
CA LEU A 42 -2.01 -8.75 -2.49
C LEU A 42 -2.33 -10.23 -2.70
N LEU A 43 -2.07 -11.01 -1.66
CA LEU A 43 -2.17 -12.47 -1.67
C LEU A 43 -3.02 -12.91 -0.49
N GLU A 44 -4.01 -13.76 -0.73
CA GLU A 44 -4.88 -14.28 0.33
C GLU A 44 -4.60 -15.77 0.56
N ASP A 45 -4.25 -16.14 1.79
CA ASP A 45 -3.97 -17.50 2.28
C ASP A 45 -2.80 -18.27 1.62
N SER A 46 -2.50 -17.98 0.36
CA SER A 46 -1.51 -18.69 -0.46
C SER A 46 -0.86 -17.76 -1.49
N PRO A 47 0.43 -17.95 -1.81
CA PRO A 47 1.11 -17.19 -2.85
C PRO A 47 0.50 -17.29 -4.26
N GLY A 48 -0.34 -18.29 -4.50
CA GLY A 48 -1.02 -18.47 -5.78
C GLY A 48 -2.34 -17.69 -5.92
N ASN A 49 -2.91 -17.21 -4.80
CA ASN A 49 -4.21 -16.55 -4.79
C ASN A 49 -4.03 -15.03 -4.72
N LYS A 50 -3.97 -14.39 -5.89
CA LYS A 50 -3.84 -12.94 -6.02
C LYS A 50 -5.21 -12.28 -5.90
N VAL A 51 -5.30 -11.27 -5.06
CA VAL A 51 -6.54 -10.52 -4.84
C VAL A 51 -6.34 -9.06 -5.20
N ASN A 52 -7.30 -8.50 -5.93
CA ASN A 52 -7.28 -7.12 -6.35
C ASN A 52 -8.35 -6.31 -5.63
N LEU A 53 -7.94 -5.36 -4.79
CA LEU A 53 -8.87 -4.53 -4.02
C LEU A 53 -9.79 -3.71 -4.93
N ALA A 54 -9.30 -3.23 -6.08
CA ALA A 54 -10.12 -2.45 -6.99
C ALA A 54 -11.29 -3.26 -7.57
N GLU A 55 -11.19 -4.58 -7.62
CA GLU A 55 -12.28 -5.46 -8.06
C GLU A 55 -13.24 -5.78 -6.91
N GLU A 56 -12.71 -6.06 -5.72
CA GLU A 56 -13.51 -6.32 -4.52
C GLU A 56 -14.43 -5.13 -4.19
N PHE A 57 -13.89 -3.91 -4.25
CA PHE A 57 -14.63 -2.67 -3.96
C PHE A 57 -15.65 -2.27 -5.03
N LYS A 58 -15.62 -2.88 -6.23
CA LYS A 58 -16.71 -2.72 -7.22
C LYS A 58 -17.95 -3.52 -6.83
N SER A 59 -17.76 -4.63 -6.12
CA SER A 59 -18.84 -5.55 -5.74
C SER A 59 -19.49 -5.16 -4.41
N ALA A 60 -18.69 -4.64 -3.46
CA ALA A 60 -19.17 -4.29 -2.14
C ALA A 60 -18.40 -3.10 -1.56
N ASN A 61 -19.07 -2.33 -0.69
CA ASN A 61 -18.39 -1.34 0.15
C ASN A 61 -17.64 -2.05 1.28
N GLY A 62 -16.62 -1.37 1.81
CA GLY A 62 -15.81 -1.92 2.88
C GLY A 62 -14.77 -0.95 3.45
N TYR A 63 -13.92 -1.46 4.32
CA TYR A 63 -12.83 -0.74 4.95
C TYR A 63 -11.51 -1.42 4.67
N ILE A 64 -10.46 -0.65 4.40
CA ILE A 64 -9.08 -1.14 4.34
C ILE A 64 -8.38 -0.75 5.64
N VAL A 65 -7.85 -1.73 6.36
CA VAL A 65 -7.11 -1.54 7.60
C VAL A 65 -5.66 -1.98 7.36
N GLY A 66 -4.76 -1.00 7.27
CA GLY A 66 -3.32 -1.25 7.15
C GLY A 66 -2.69 -1.47 8.52
N VAL A 67 -1.93 -2.56 8.67
CA VAL A 67 -1.10 -2.82 9.85
C VAL A 67 0.37 -2.93 9.47
N PRO A 68 1.29 -2.49 10.36
CA PRO A 68 2.71 -2.58 10.07
C PRO A 68 3.26 -4.01 10.12
N ALA A 69 2.68 -4.89 10.94
CA ALA A 69 3.12 -6.27 11.09
C ALA A 69 2.04 -7.15 11.74
N ALA A 70 1.87 -8.36 11.21
CA ALA A 70 1.15 -9.45 11.86
C ALA A 70 1.81 -9.85 13.21
N PHE A 71 1.02 -10.38 14.15
CA PHE A 71 1.46 -10.79 15.50
C PHE A 71 2.06 -9.68 16.38
N SER A 72 2.06 -8.42 15.94
CA SER A 72 2.57 -7.32 16.75
C SER A 72 1.59 -6.92 17.86
N GLY A 73 2.13 -6.48 19.00
CA GLY A 73 1.38 -6.34 20.26
C GLY A 73 0.09 -5.53 20.13
N THR A 74 0.17 -4.25 19.79
CA THR A 74 -1.02 -3.37 19.67
C THR A 74 -1.92 -3.78 18.50
N CYS A 75 -1.35 -4.23 17.40
CA CYS A 75 -2.10 -4.61 16.21
C CYS A 75 -2.99 -5.83 16.47
N SER A 76 -2.46 -6.83 17.18
CA SER A 76 -3.15 -8.08 17.48
C SER A 76 -4.09 -7.97 18.68
N SER A 77 -3.74 -7.16 19.69
CA SER A 77 -4.55 -7.06 20.92
C SER A 77 -5.74 -6.12 20.80
N LYS A 78 -5.62 -5.03 20.05
CA LYS A 78 -6.64 -3.96 20.02
C LYS A 78 -7.02 -3.52 18.62
N HIS A 79 -6.06 -3.28 17.74
CA HIS A 79 -6.35 -2.63 16.45
C HIS A 79 -7.33 -3.47 15.61
N ILE A 80 -6.95 -4.69 15.21
CA ILE A 80 -7.81 -5.56 14.40
C ILE A 80 -9.05 -6.03 15.16
N PRO A 81 -8.96 -6.52 16.42
CA PRO A 81 -10.14 -6.94 17.16
C PRO A 81 -11.18 -5.83 17.36
N SER A 82 -10.78 -4.55 17.41
CA SER A 82 -11.73 -3.45 17.55
C SER A 82 -12.63 -3.27 16.32
N TYR A 83 -12.12 -3.54 15.12
CA TYR A 83 -12.91 -3.50 13.90
C TYR A 83 -13.82 -4.72 13.80
N ILE A 84 -13.26 -5.91 14.01
CA ILE A 84 -13.97 -7.21 13.94
C ILE A 84 -15.18 -7.25 14.88
N ASN A 85 -15.01 -6.77 16.12
CA ASN A 85 -16.08 -6.78 17.12
C ASN A 85 -17.01 -5.56 17.05
N HIS A 86 -16.81 -4.65 16.09
CA HIS A 86 -17.60 -3.42 16.04
C HIS A 86 -19.04 -3.72 15.59
N PRO A 87 -20.09 -3.32 16.35
CA PRO A 87 -21.47 -3.70 16.06
C PRO A 87 -21.98 -3.16 14.72
N LYS A 88 -21.40 -2.05 14.23
CA LYS A 88 -21.75 -1.47 12.92
C LYS A 88 -21.08 -2.14 11.73
N LEU A 89 -20.11 -3.03 11.96
CA LEU A 89 -19.35 -3.65 10.88
C LEU A 89 -20.27 -4.46 9.94
N LYS A 90 -21.24 -5.17 10.53
CA LYS A 90 -22.24 -5.95 9.79
C LYS A 90 -23.05 -5.12 8.79
N GLN A 91 -23.18 -3.82 9.01
CA GLN A 91 -23.92 -2.92 8.11
C GLN A 91 -23.01 -2.19 7.12
N ALA A 92 -21.71 -2.13 7.40
CA ALA A 92 -20.78 -1.26 6.70
C ALA A 92 -19.94 -1.98 5.62
N GLY A 93 -19.98 -3.31 5.60
CA GLY A 93 -19.43 -4.14 4.53
C GLY A 93 -18.17 -4.91 4.93
N GLN A 94 -17.34 -5.26 3.95
CA GLN A 94 -16.14 -6.08 4.15
C GLN A 94 -14.99 -5.28 4.79
N VAL A 95 -14.15 -5.95 5.57
CA VAL A 95 -12.89 -5.41 6.10
C VAL A 95 -11.73 -6.11 5.40
N PHE A 96 -10.80 -5.34 4.90
CA PHE A 96 -9.60 -5.83 4.24
C PHE A 96 -8.41 -5.45 5.12
N VAL A 97 -7.82 -6.43 5.79
CA VAL A 97 -6.62 -6.23 6.62
C VAL A 97 -5.41 -6.43 5.73
N VAL A 98 -4.57 -5.40 5.59
CA VAL A 98 -3.40 -5.42 4.71
C VAL A 98 -2.14 -5.22 5.54
N SER A 99 -1.16 -6.10 5.36
CA SER A 99 0.17 -6.01 5.97
C SER A 99 1.27 -6.21 4.94
N VAL A 100 2.52 -5.90 5.32
CA VAL A 100 3.71 -6.21 4.52
C VAL A 100 4.31 -7.54 5.02
N ASN A 101 3.47 -8.56 5.11
CA ASN A 101 3.84 -9.91 5.52
C ASN A 101 3.59 -10.90 4.38
N ASP A 102 4.11 -12.11 4.49
CA ASP A 102 3.78 -13.18 3.55
C ASP A 102 2.37 -13.74 3.84
N PRO A 103 1.71 -14.34 2.82
CA PRO A 103 0.35 -14.82 2.97
C PRO A 103 0.18 -15.95 3.98
N PHE A 104 1.22 -16.75 4.26
CA PHE A 104 1.13 -17.83 5.25
C PHE A 104 1.09 -17.29 6.68
N VAL A 105 1.90 -16.25 6.95
CA VAL A 105 1.87 -15.52 8.22
C VAL A 105 0.51 -14.84 8.41
N MET A 106 0.00 -14.17 7.37
CA MET A 106 -1.30 -13.51 7.45
C MET A 106 -2.45 -14.50 7.68
N LYS A 107 -2.39 -15.68 7.04
CA LYS A 107 -3.33 -16.78 7.28
C LYS A 107 -3.31 -17.23 8.73
N ALA A 108 -2.14 -17.63 9.24
CA ALA A 108 -2.00 -18.10 10.62
C ALA A 108 -2.43 -17.03 11.64
N TRP A 109 -2.15 -15.76 11.33
CA TRP A 109 -2.56 -14.65 12.19
C TRP A 109 -4.08 -14.46 12.20
N SER A 110 -4.72 -14.56 11.03
CA SER A 110 -6.18 -14.48 10.92
C SER A 110 -6.88 -15.60 11.71
N GLU A 111 -6.35 -16.83 11.66
CA GLU A 111 -6.86 -17.97 12.43
C GLU A 111 -6.73 -17.75 13.94
N GLN A 112 -5.70 -17.02 14.40
CA GLN A 112 -5.56 -16.65 15.81
C GLN A 112 -6.54 -15.55 16.23
N LEU A 113 -6.83 -14.60 15.34
CA LEU A 113 -7.69 -13.44 15.63
C LEU A 113 -9.18 -13.77 15.55
N ASP A 114 -9.59 -14.61 14.60
CA ASP A 114 -10.96 -15.09 14.42
C ASP A 114 -10.96 -16.61 14.15
N PRO A 115 -10.77 -17.45 15.19
CA PRO A 115 -10.70 -18.91 15.05
C PRO A 115 -11.99 -19.54 14.53
N ALA A 116 -13.11 -18.82 14.60
CA ALA A 116 -14.40 -19.34 14.17
C ALA A 116 -14.77 -18.91 12.73
N LYS A 117 -13.95 -18.06 12.08
CA LYS A 117 -14.28 -17.34 10.83
C LYS A 117 -15.68 -16.71 10.87
N GLN A 118 -16.22 -16.48 12.07
CA GLN A 118 -17.63 -16.13 12.28
C GLN A 118 -17.92 -14.73 11.79
N THR A 119 -16.88 -13.91 11.67
CA THR A 119 -17.07 -12.55 11.18
C THR A 119 -17.29 -12.53 9.68
N GLY A 120 -16.83 -13.50 8.89
CA GLY A 120 -17.12 -13.62 7.44
C GLY A 120 -16.80 -12.37 6.61
N VAL A 121 -16.12 -11.41 7.22
CA VAL A 121 -16.07 -10.01 6.82
C VAL A 121 -14.62 -9.56 6.66
N SER A 122 -13.64 -10.22 7.29
CA SER A 122 -12.24 -9.83 7.22
C SER A 122 -11.40 -10.73 6.30
N LYS A 123 -11.02 -10.23 5.11
CA LYS A 123 -9.93 -10.84 4.31
C LYS A 123 -8.59 -10.30 4.79
N HIS A 124 -7.59 -11.16 4.91
CA HIS A 124 -6.26 -10.83 5.43
C HIS A 124 -5.22 -11.04 4.32
N PHE A 125 -4.48 -9.98 4.00
CA PHE A 125 -3.47 -9.94 2.94
C PHE A 125 -2.11 -9.45 3.45
#